data_AF-A0A944HMR6-F1
#
_entry.id   AF-A0A944HMR6-F1
#
_cell.length_a   1.000
_cell.length_b   1.000
_cell.length_c   1.000
_cell.angle_alpha   90.00
_cell.angle_beta   90.00
_cell.angle_gamma   90.00
#
_symmetry.space_group_name_H-M   'P 1'
#
loop_
_entity.id
_entity.type
_entity.pdbx_description
1 polymer ?
#
loop_
_entity_poly.entity_id
_entity_poly.type
_entity_poly.pdbx_seq_one_letter_code
_entity_poly.pdbx_strand_id
1 'polypeptide(L)'
;MRAEHGHDPDSYVEIGSFTKALTGTLLARLATAGRIDPDDHLIRWLPAVPVRSDITLRQLGVFMQCNNTTVVAAPRPRESRRRGGRA
;
A
#
# COMPACT_ATOMS: atom_id res chain seq x y z
N MET A 1 18.65 -4.47 18.19
CA MET A 1 19.26 -5.54 17.39
C MET A 1 19.44 -5.03 15.98
N ARG A 2 20.68 -4.83 15.51
CA ARG A 2 20.96 -4.52 14.10
C ARG A 2 21.23 -5.86 13.40
N ALA A 3 20.59 -6.09 12.26
CA ALA A 3 20.94 -7.23 11.42
C ALA A 3 22.26 -6.90 10.71
N GLU A 4 23.33 -7.61 11.04
CA GLU A 4 24.68 -7.35 10.53
C GLU A 4 24.99 -8.17 9.26
N HIS A 5 24.13 -9.15 8.95
CA HIS A 5 24.19 -9.95 7.73
C HIS A 5 22.78 -9.98 7.14
N GLY A 6 22.65 -9.52 5.89
CA GLY A 6 21.37 -9.49 5.17
C GLY A 6 20.77 -10.89 5.00
N HIS A 7 19.56 -10.93 4.43
CA HIS A 7 18.94 -12.18 4.04
C HIS A 7 19.69 -12.81 2.84
N ASP A 8 19.87 -14.14 2.85
CA ASP A 8 20.43 -14.89 1.73
C ASP A 8 19.52 -14.75 0.48
N PRO A 9 19.98 -14.19 -0.64
CA PRO A 9 19.12 -13.90 -1.79
C PRO A 9 18.45 -15.14 -2.41
N ASP A 10 19.02 -16.34 -2.22
CA ASP A 10 18.48 -17.58 -2.80
C ASP A 10 17.51 -18.31 -1.85
N SER A 11 17.32 -17.79 -0.64
CA SER A 11 16.41 -18.35 0.36
C SER A 11 15.01 -17.67 0.31
N TYR A 12 13.98 -18.37 0.79
CA TYR A 12 12.62 -17.80 0.90
C TYR A 12 12.36 -17.20 2.29
N VAL A 13 11.59 -16.11 2.34
CA VAL A 13 11.08 -15.52 3.58
C VAL A 13 9.58 -15.32 3.55
N GLU A 14 8.96 -15.43 4.72
CA GLU A 14 7.61 -14.92 4.90
C GLU A 14 7.64 -13.39 4.97
N ILE A 15 7.02 -12.74 3.99
CA ILE A 15 6.94 -11.27 3.90
C ILE A 15 5.76 -10.69 4.70
N GLY A 16 4.93 -11.56 5.28
CA GLY A 16 3.79 -11.19 6.13
C GLY A 16 2.89 -10.14 5.50
N SER A 17 2.56 -9.11 6.28
CA SER A 17 1.68 -8.02 5.86
C SER A 17 2.22 -7.16 4.70
N PHE A 18 3.49 -7.30 4.28
CA PHE A 18 3.97 -6.66 3.04
C PHE A 18 3.18 -7.15 1.82
N THR A 19 2.67 -8.38 1.85
CA THR A 19 1.73 -8.92 0.86
C THR A 19 0.54 -7.99 0.60
N LYS A 20 0.04 -7.27 1.62
CA LYS A 20 -1.10 -6.35 1.48
C LYS A 20 -0.81 -5.20 0.51
N ALA A 21 0.43 -4.70 0.47
CA ALA A 21 0.83 -3.66 -0.47
C ALA A 21 0.84 -4.17 -1.92
N LEU A 22 1.28 -5.42 -2.12
CA LEU A 22 1.22 -6.08 -3.43
C LEU A 22 -0.23 -6.28 -3.87
N THR A 23 -1.12 -6.74 -2.98
CA THR A 23 -2.56 -6.88 -3.28
C THR A 23 -3.19 -5.53 -3.62
N GLY A 24 -2.89 -4.47 -2.86
CA GLY A 24 -3.37 -3.12 -3.16
C GLY A 24 -2.89 -2.62 -4.53
N THR A 25 -1.66 -2.94 -4.92
CA THR A 25 -1.12 -2.62 -6.25
C THR A 25 -1.89 -3.37 -7.34
N LEU A 26 -2.18 -4.65 -7.14
CA LEU A 26 -2.96 -5.44 -8.09
C LEU A 26 -4.36 -4.84 -8.30
N LEU A 27 -5.05 -4.45 -7.23
CA LEU A 27 -6.36 -3.78 -7.31
C LEU A 27 -6.26 -2.47 -8.12
N ALA A 28 -5.25 -1.64 -7.87
CA ALA A 28 -5.05 -0.41 -8.64
C ALA A 28 -4.79 -0.68 -10.13
N ARG A 29 -4.02 -1.72 -10.45
CA ARG A 29 -3.73 -2.12 -11.84
C ARG A 29 -4.97 -2.65 -12.56
N LEU A 30 -5.78 -3.46 -11.89
CA LEU A 30 -7.05 -3.96 -12.43
C LEU A 30 -8.05 -2.81 -12.69
N ALA A 31 -8.13 -1.84 -11.78
CA ALA A 31 -8.94 -0.64 -11.97
C ALA A 31 -8.46 0.19 -13.17
N THR A 32 -7.15 0.41 -13.27
CA THR A 32 -6.54 1.12 -14.41
C THR A 32 -6.82 0.39 -15.74
N ALA A 33 -6.88 -0.93 -15.71
CA ALA A 33 -7.20 -1.76 -16.88
C ALA A 33 -8.72 -1.87 -17.15
N GLY A 34 -9.57 -1.19 -16.38
CA GLY A 34 -11.03 -1.23 -16.53
C GLY A 34 -11.66 -2.58 -16.22
N ARG A 35 -10.98 -3.46 -15.47
CA ARG A 35 -11.46 -4.80 -15.13
C ARG A 35 -12.36 -4.84 -13.90
N ILE A 36 -12.20 -3.86 -13.01
CA ILE A 36 -13.01 -3.64 -11.82
C ILE A 36 -13.27 -2.15 -11.67
N ASP A 37 -14.37 -1.77 -11.03
CA ASP A 37 -14.56 -0.42 -10.55
C ASP A 37 -14.13 -0.36 -9.07
N PRO A 38 -13.20 0.52 -8.65
CA PRO A 38 -12.84 0.68 -7.25
C PRO A 38 -14.03 0.98 -6.32
N ASP A 39 -15.08 1.58 -6.86
CA ASP A 39 -16.28 1.94 -6.11
C ASP A 39 -17.35 0.83 -6.14
N ASP A 40 -17.06 -0.31 -6.78
CA ASP A 40 -17.87 -1.52 -6.63
C ASP A 40 -17.89 -2.00 -5.18
N HIS A 41 -19.08 -2.34 -4.70
CA HIS A 41 -19.26 -3.06 -3.45
C HIS A 41 -18.60 -4.45 -3.51
N LEU A 42 -17.97 -4.85 -2.40
CA LEU A 42 -17.26 -6.13 -2.31
C LEU A 42 -18.14 -7.34 -2.62
N ILE A 43 -19.42 -7.29 -2.24
CA ILE A 43 -20.40 -8.36 -2.46
C ILE A 43 -20.53 -8.75 -3.93
N ARG A 44 -20.25 -7.83 -4.86
CA ARG A 44 -20.26 -8.07 -6.31
C ARG A 44 -19.20 -9.09 -6.73
N TRP A 45 -18.05 -9.06 -6.08
CA TRP A 45 -16.85 -9.81 -6.47
C TRP A 45 -16.54 -10.98 -5.52
N LEU A 46 -16.99 -10.89 -4.27
CA LEU A 46 -16.71 -11.84 -3.21
C LEU A 46 -18.02 -12.30 -2.55
N PRO A 47 -18.66 -13.35 -3.06
CA PRO A 47 -19.95 -13.84 -2.54
C PRO A 47 -19.89 -14.30 -1.07
N ALA A 48 -18.70 -14.57 -0.55
CA ALA A 48 -18.47 -14.95 0.84
C ALA A 48 -18.51 -13.76 1.82
N VAL A 49 -18.54 -12.52 1.33
CA VAL A 49 -18.67 -11.33 2.17
C VAL A 49 -20.13 -11.25 2.68
N PRO A 50 -20.36 -10.87 3.95
CA PRO A 50 -21.71 -10.69 4.46
C PRO A 50 -22.54 -9.76 3.55
N VAL A 51 -23.77 -10.16 3.23
CA VAL A 51 -24.66 -9.50 2.24
C VAL A 51 -24.92 -8.02 2.55
N ARG A 52 -24.80 -7.61 3.82
CA ARG A 52 -24.97 -6.22 4.26
C ARG A 52 -23.69 -5.39 4.26
N SER A 53 -22.58 -5.91 3.73
CA SER A 53 -21.35 -5.14 3.61
C SER A 53 -21.50 -4.12 2.49
N ASP A 54 -21.56 -2.86 2.87
CA ASP A 54 -21.54 -1.69 1.99
C ASP A 54 -20.11 -1.28 1.60
N ILE A 55 -19.11 -2.04 2.05
CA ILE A 55 -17.69 -1.77 1.80
C ILE A 55 -17.36 -1.88 0.30
N THR A 56 -16.64 -0.91 -0.23
CA THR A 56 -16.14 -0.89 -1.61
C THR A 56 -14.73 -1.50 -1.73
N LEU A 57 -14.33 -1.87 -2.95
CA LEU A 57 -12.96 -2.31 -3.23
C LEU A 57 -11.91 -1.25 -2.85
N ARG A 58 -12.23 0.04 -3.01
CA ARG A 58 -11.40 1.17 -2.57
C ARG A 58 -11.23 1.19 -1.05
N GLN A 59 -12.33 1.06 -0.31
CA GLN A 59 -12.29 1.04 1.16
C GLN A 59 -11.49 -0.16 1.68
N LEU A 60 -11.62 -1.33 1.05
CA LEU A 60 -10.79 -2.50 1.34
C LEU A 60 -9.30 -2.19 1.10
N GLY A 61 -8.94 -1.63 -0.06
CA GLY A 61 -7.55 -1.31 -0.40
C GLY A 61 -6.91 -0.33 0.60
N VAL A 62 -7.63 0.73 0.97
CA VAL A 62 -7.16 1.71 1.97
C VAL A 62 -7.02 1.05 3.34
N PHE A 63 -8.02 0.25 3.76
CA PHE A 63 -7.95 -0.46 5.03
C PHE A 63 -6.73 -1.39 5.11
N MET A 64 -6.48 -2.17 4.05
CA MET A 64 -5.33 -3.06 3.94
C MET A 64 -3.99 -2.32 4.06
N GLN A 65 -3.91 -1.10 3.55
CA GLN A 65 -2.69 -0.27 3.61
C GLN A 65 -2.52 0.39 4.99
N CYS A 66 -3.59 0.92 5.58
CA CYS A 66 -3.53 1.62 6.86
C CYS A 66 -3.36 0.69 8.07
N ASN A 67 -3.83 -0.57 8.00
CA ASN A 67 -3.82 -1.49 9.16
C ASN A 67 -2.49 -2.18 9.45
N ASN A 68 -1.40 -1.84 8.75
CA ASN A 68 -0.08 -2.40 9.07
C ASN A 68 1.11 -1.50 8.70
N THR A 69 0.88 -0.26 8.23
CA THR A 69 1.97 0.58 7.72
C THR A 69 2.17 1.76 8.66
N THR A 70 3.30 1.79 9.38
CA THR A 70 3.91 3.07 9.79
C THR A 70 4.18 3.81 8.48
N VAL A 71 3.41 4.85 8.19
CA VAL A 71 3.70 5.74 7.06
C VAL A 71 5.11 6.27 7.27
N VAL A 72 6.10 5.78 6.50
CA VAL A 72 7.37 6.49 6.35
C VAL A 72 7.01 7.74 5.57
N ALA A 73 6.83 8.85 6.28
CA ALA A 73 6.62 10.15 5.67
C ALA A 73 7.69 10.37 4.60
N ALA A 74 7.27 10.69 3.38
CA ALA A 74 8.20 11.04 2.31
C ALA A 74 9.12 12.17 2.81
N PRO A 75 10.45 12.09 2.57
CA PRO A 75 11.34 13.18 2.95
C PRO A 75 10.88 14.46 2.27
N ARG A 76 10.60 15.50 3.06
CA ARG A 76 10.25 16.83 2.53
C ARG A 76 11.38 17.30 1.60
N PRO A 77 11.06 17.90 0.44
CA PRO A 77 12.09 18.41 -0.47
C PRO A 77 12.97 19.40 0.27
N ARG A 78 14.29 19.23 0.14
CA ARG A 78 15.29 20.12 0.76
C ARG A 78 15.07 21.54 0.23
N GLU A 79 14.60 22.42 1.11
CA GLU A 79 14.55 23.84 0.83
C GLU A 79 15.99 24.34 0.63
N SER A 80 16.28 24.81 -0.59
CA SER A 80 17.57 25.36 -0.96
C SER A 80 17.84 26.59 -0.10
N ARG A 81 18.74 26.45 0.86
CA ARG A 81 19.26 27.55 1.68
C ARG A 81 19.88 28.58 0.74
N ARG A 82 19.13 29.64 0.42
CA ARG A 82 19.65 30.79 -0.31
C ARG A 82 20.82 31.34 0.50
N ARG A 83 22.03 31.26 -0.06
CA ARG A 83 23.18 32.05 0.38
C ARG A 83 22.81 33.52 0.24
N GLY A 84 22.35 34.14 1.32
CA GLY A 84 22.34 35.59 1.47
C GLY A 84 23.77 36.03 1.72
N GLY A 85 24.41 36.62 0.71
CA GLY A 85 25.60 37.43 0.89
C GLY A 85 25.24 38.81 1.43
N ARG A 86 26.13 39.34 2.26
CA ARG A 86 26.40 40.76 2.62
C ARG A 86 27.19 40.72 3.92
N ALA A 87 28.19 41.55 4.18
CA ALA A 87 28.96 42.51 3.42
C ALA A 87 30.32 42.62 4.14
#